data_AF-A0A9P0CJK1-F1
#
_entry.id   AF-A0A9P0CJK1-F1
#
_cell.length_a   1.000
_cell.length_b   1.000
_cell.length_c   1.000
_cell.angle_alpha   90.00
_cell.angle_beta   90.00
_cell.angle_gamma   90.00
#
_symmetry.space_group_name_H-M   'P 1'
#
loop_
_entity.id
_entity.type
_entity.pdbx_description
1 polymer ?
#
loop_
_entity_poly.entity_id
_entity_poly.type
_entity_poly.pdbx_seq_one_letter_code
_entity_poly.pdbx_strand_id
1 'polypeptide(L)'
;MERDIFGCLLKIAIEKKVDMERCFRFPLVPVPLALFPIDGEMCKTDKSTLAKKLMSRVEQTLPPFVDVEIIDGFYLLHQMGAVVPLEFGRIAEKILIKVCASASSEIHLIFDVHISPSIKDCGRINRNECNTPISITGPLQKRHGDFQQNLKNFKFKQGLVVFLCDHWESSCTSVILGQKKVFITSQEKCFSFYCKNGSVIKTEEKRLECFHEEADTRMIFHLSKLPSPSNVVIKATDTDVLVILLGNIKKFSKINVCFCGKTSARKQFCINCNDLASSLRSNLCISLPAFHAFTGCDYSASFYGKGKVTPFNIFKKM
;
A
#
# COMPACT_ATOMS: atom_id res chain seq x y z
N MET A 1 -1.95 -17.71 41.11
CA MET A 1 -3.37 -17.29 41.10
C MET A 1 -4.16 -17.99 39.98
N GLU A 2 -3.75 -17.93 38.72
CA GLU A 2 -4.50 -18.57 37.61
C GLU A 2 -4.49 -20.12 37.62
N ARG A 3 -3.42 -20.76 38.11
CA ARG A 3 -3.34 -22.23 38.25
C ARG A 3 -4.36 -22.80 39.23
N ASP A 4 -4.67 -22.07 40.30
CA ASP A 4 -5.64 -22.51 41.33
C ASP A 4 -7.08 -22.45 40.81
N ILE A 5 -7.39 -21.51 39.91
CA ILE A 5 -8.72 -21.37 39.31
C ILE A 5 -9.01 -22.57 38.41
N PHE A 6 -8.08 -22.97 37.55
CA PHE A 6 -8.26 -24.15 36.70
C PHE A 6 -8.40 -25.44 37.51
N GLY A 7 -7.64 -25.60 38.60
CA GLY A 7 -7.77 -26.73 39.50
C GLY A 7 -9.14 -26.79 40.20
N CYS A 8 -9.64 -25.65 40.69
CA CYS A 8 -10.97 -25.54 41.29
C CYS A 8 -12.09 -25.81 40.28
N LEU A 9 -12.00 -25.27 39.06
CA LEU A 9 -12.99 -25.52 38.00
C LEU A 9 -13.03 -27.00 37.60
N LEU A 10 -11.87 -27.67 37.51
CA LEU A 10 -11.80 -29.10 37.22
C LEU A 10 -12.42 -29.93 38.36
N LYS A 11 -12.13 -29.59 39.62
CA LYS A 11 -12.73 -30.27 40.79
C LYS A 11 -14.26 -30.14 40.79
N ILE A 12 -14.77 -28.94 40.55
CA ILE A 12 -16.22 -28.69 40.45
C ILE A 12 -16.83 -29.49 39.28
N ALA A 13 -16.16 -29.54 38.13
CA ALA A 13 -16.63 -30.31 36.96
C ALA A 13 -16.73 -31.81 37.28
N ILE A 14 -15.75 -32.37 37.98
CA ILE A 14 -15.75 -33.78 38.42
C ILE A 14 -16.86 -34.04 39.45
N GLU A 15 -16.98 -33.21 40.48
CA GLU A 15 -18.00 -33.34 41.53
C GLU A 15 -19.43 -33.20 40.98
N LYS A 16 -19.62 -32.30 40.00
CA LYS A 16 -20.91 -32.06 39.34
C LYS A 16 -21.20 -33.03 38.19
N LYS A 17 -20.31 -34.00 37.92
CA LYS A 17 -20.42 -34.95 36.80
C LYS A 17 -20.68 -34.24 35.46
N VAL A 18 -19.97 -33.15 35.22
CA VAL A 18 -20.06 -32.41 33.95
C VAL A 18 -19.55 -33.32 32.84
N ASP A 19 -20.39 -33.54 31.83
CA ASP A 19 -20.05 -34.32 30.65
C ASP A 19 -19.07 -33.51 29.78
N MET A 20 -17.78 -33.78 29.96
CA MET A 20 -16.71 -33.12 29.22
C MET A 20 -16.76 -33.43 27.73
N GLU A 21 -17.25 -34.61 27.33
CA GLU A 21 -17.43 -34.97 25.92
C GLU A 21 -18.47 -34.04 25.29
N ARG A 22 -19.59 -33.81 25.99
CA ARG A 22 -20.61 -32.84 25.56
C ARG A 22 -20.10 -31.41 25.58
N CYS A 23 -19.30 -31.00 26.56
CA CYS A 23 -18.72 -29.64 26.62
C CYS A 23 -17.80 -29.36 25.43
N PHE A 24 -16.95 -30.31 25.04
CA PHE A 24 -16.04 -30.15 23.90
C PHE A 24 -16.71 -30.30 22.53
N ARG A 25 -17.99 -30.70 22.46
CA ARG A 25 -18.79 -30.64 21.22
C ARG A 25 -19.17 -29.21 20.83
N PHE A 26 -19.08 -28.25 21.76
CA PHE A 26 -19.39 -26.85 21.51
C PHE A 26 -18.12 -26.01 21.60
N PRO A 27 -17.97 -24.99 20.74
CA PRO A 27 -16.86 -24.05 20.88
C PRO A 27 -16.96 -23.35 22.24
N LEU A 28 -15.89 -23.41 23.04
CA LEU A 28 -15.82 -22.83 24.39
C LEU A 28 -15.88 -21.29 24.38
N VAL A 29 -15.74 -20.70 23.20
CA VAL A 29 -15.64 -19.27 22.94
C VAL A 29 -16.33 -18.96 21.61
N PRO A 30 -16.89 -17.75 21.44
CA PRO A 30 -17.59 -17.36 20.22
C PRO A 30 -16.67 -17.28 18.99
N VAL A 31 -15.36 -17.17 19.22
CA VAL A 31 -14.34 -17.03 18.17
C VAL A 31 -13.12 -17.92 18.43
N PRO A 32 -12.41 -18.39 17.40
CA PRO A 32 -11.17 -19.14 17.60
C PRO A 32 -10.07 -18.25 18.23
N LEU A 33 -9.69 -18.51 19.48
CA LEU A 33 -8.66 -17.74 20.21
C LEU A 33 -7.28 -17.72 19.54
N ALA A 34 -7.03 -18.66 18.63
CA ALA A 34 -5.81 -18.66 17.83
C ALA A 34 -5.73 -17.51 16.83
N LEU A 35 -6.86 -16.88 16.48
CA LEU A 35 -6.99 -15.87 15.43
C LEU A 35 -7.69 -14.59 15.90
N PHE A 36 -8.51 -14.68 16.95
CA PHE A 36 -9.32 -13.57 17.48
C PHE A 36 -9.28 -13.59 19.01
N PRO A 37 -8.91 -12.49 19.70
CA PRO A 37 -9.10 -12.39 21.14
C PRO A 37 -10.60 -12.38 21.52
N ILE A 38 -10.89 -12.39 22.82
CA ILE A 38 -12.27 -12.48 23.35
C ILE A 38 -13.12 -11.26 22.97
N ASP A 39 -12.49 -10.12 22.68
CA ASP A 39 -13.13 -8.91 22.15
C ASP A 39 -13.65 -9.07 20.71
N GLY A 40 -13.30 -10.16 20.03
CA GLY A 40 -13.68 -10.43 18.64
C GLY A 40 -12.84 -9.66 17.62
N GLU A 41 -11.82 -8.90 18.04
CA GLU A 41 -10.91 -8.26 17.09
C GLU A 41 -10.02 -9.27 16.39
N MET A 42 -9.55 -8.93 15.19
CA MET A 42 -8.63 -9.79 14.46
C MET A 42 -7.21 -9.66 15.03
N CYS A 43 -6.54 -10.78 15.36
CA CYS A 43 -5.14 -10.73 15.77
C CYS A 43 -4.27 -10.11 14.67
N LYS A 44 -3.52 -9.04 15.00
CA LYS A 44 -2.67 -8.31 14.05
C LYS A 44 -1.19 -8.67 14.19
N THR A 45 -0.44 -8.46 13.11
CA THR A 45 1.01 -8.65 13.08
C THR A 45 1.69 -7.46 12.39
N ASP A 46 2.94 -7.16 12.75
CA ASP A 46 3.72 -6.13 12.07
C ASP A 46 4.23 -6.66 10.73
N LYS A 47 3.46 -6.39 9.67
CA LYS A 47 3.80 -6.76 8.29
C LYS A 47 5.19 -6.27 7.86
N SER A 48 5.60 -5.09 8.34
CA SER A 48 6.87 -4.47 7.96
C SER A 48 8.08 -5.32 8.34
N THR A 49 7.94 -6.20 9.34
CA THR A 49 9.00 -7.15 9.72
C THR A 49 9.34 -8.12 8.60
N LEU A 50 8.34 -8.56 7.81
CA LEU A 50 8.58 -9.42 6.65
C LEU A 50 9.34 -8.66 5.56
N ALA A 51 8.90 -7.45 5.21
CA ALA A 51 9.59 -6.62 4.22
C ALA A 51 11.06 -6.38 4.63
N LYS A 52 11.31 -5.98 5.88
CA LYS A 52 12.68 -5.80 6.41
C LYS A 52 13.52 -7.07 6.28
N LYS A 53 12.94 -8.24 6.61
CA LYS A 53 13.63 -9.55 6.54
C LYS A 53 13.91 -10.00 5.11
N LEU A 54 13.06 -9.63 4.14
CA LEU A 54 13.29 -9.89 2.73
C LEU A 54 14.38 -8.96 2.19
N MET A 55 14.23 -7.65 2.41
CA MET A 55 15.16 -6.63 1.92
C MET A 55 16.59 -6.80 2.47
N SER A 56 16.76 -7.34 3.68
CA SER A 56 18.09 -7.58 4.28
C SER A 56 18.94 -8.63 3.55
N ARG A 57 18.42 -9.26 2.50
CA ARG A 57 19.12 -10.30 1.72
C ARG A 57 19.91 -9.75 0.54
N VAL A 58 19.69 -8.48 0.21
CA VAL A 58 20.34 -7.79 -0.90
C VAL A 58 20.87 -6.46 -0.41
N GLU A 59 21.87 -5.95 -1.11
CA GLU A 59 22.44 -4.64 -0.83
C GLU A 59 21.55 -3.54 -1.39
N GLN A 60 21.68 -2.35 -0.81
CA GLN A 60 20.98 -1.19 -1.34
C GLN A 60 21.62 -0.77 -2.65
N THR A 61 20.82 -0.72 -3.71
CA THR A 61 21.29 -0.40 -5.06
C THR A 61 20.34 0.59 -5.69
N LEU A 62 20.88 1.67 -6.23
CA LEU A 62 20.14 2.60 -7.08
C LEU A 62 20.34 2.18 -8.55
N PRO A 63 19.27 2.15 -9.35
CA PRO A 63 19.42 1.92 -10.78
C PRO A 63 20.20 3.10 -11.41
N PRO A 64 21.13 2.84 -12.35
CA PRO A 64 21.94 3.88 -12.98
C PRO A 64 21.09 4.82 -13.85
N PHE A 65 19.99 4.29 -14.41
CA PHE A 65 19.02 5.01 -15.21
C PHE A 65 17.60 4.48 -14.91
N VAL A 66 16.60 5.36 -15.02
CA VAL A 66 15.20 5.06 -14.73
C VAL A 66 14.34 5.51 -15.91
N ASP A 67 13.75 4.55 -16.60
CA ASP A 67 12.81 4.79 -17.71
C ASP A 67 11.44 5.23 -17.20
N VAL A 68 10.96 4.55 -16.15
CA VAL A 68 9.62 4.74 -15.59
C VAL A 68 9.67 4.71 -14.07
N GLU A 69 8.94 5.63 -13.43
CA GLU A 69 8.76 5.62 -11.99
C GLU A 69 7.28 5.43 -11.62
N ILE A 70 6.96 4.40 -10.85
CA ILE A 70 5.61 4.12 -10.34
C ILE A 70 5.58 4.44 -8.85
N ILE A 71 4.70 5.33 -8.42
CA ILE A 71 4.68 5.91 -7.08
C ILE A 71 3.31 5.67 -6.44
N ASP A 72 3.30 5.17 -5.21
CA ASP A 72 2.12 5.23 -4.35
C ASP A 72 1.82 6.70 -4.01
N GLY A 73 0.67 7.17 -4.46
CA GLY A 73 0.23 8.54 -4.35
C GLY A 73 0.07 8.99 -2.90
N PHE A 74 -0.58 8.20 -2.05
CA PHE A 74 -0.74 8.59 -0.64
C PHE A 74 0.58 8.53 0.13
N TYR A 75 1.47 7.58 -0.21
CA TYR A 75 2.85 7.61 0.27
C TYR A 75 3.57 8.92 -0.09
N LEU A 76 3.45 9.40 -1.34
CA LEU A 76 4.06 10.66 -1.77
C LEU A 76 3.49 11.87 -1.01
N LEU A 77 2.17 11.91 -0.83
CA LEU A 77 1.45 12.97 -0.13
C LEU A 77 1.82 13.05 1.35
N HIS A 78 2.00 11.90 2.01
CA HIS A 78 2.48 11.86 3.40
C HIS A 78 3.91 12.38 3.55
N GLN A 79 4.70 12.37 2.48
CA GLN A 79 6.04 12.94 2.48
C GLN A 79 6.09 14.46 2.20
N MET A 80 4.97 15.14 2.03
CA MET A 80 4.96 16.59 1.72
C MET A 80 5.56 17.46 2.84
N GLY A 81 5.77 16.88 4.03
CA GLY A 81 6.36 17.56 5.19
C GLY A 81 5.40 18.54 5.86
N ALA A 82 5.91 19.35 6.79
CA ALA A 82 5.10 20.32 7.54
C ALA A 82 4.72 21.56 6.71
N VAL A 83 5.54 21.92 5.72
CA VAL A 83 5.33 23.13 4.90
C VAL A 83 4.42 22.77 3.73
N VAL A 84 3.11 22.67 3.95
CA VAL A 84 2.12 22.53 2.87
C VAL A 84 1.47 23.89 2.61
N PRO A 85 1.44 24.38 1.35
CA PRO A 85 0.80 25.65 1.01
C PRO A 85 -0.65 25.75 1.53
N LEU A 86 -1.14 26.98 1.68
CA LEU A 86 -2.50 27.22 2.16
C LEU A 86 -3.55 26.96 1.09
N GLU A 87 -3.30 27.35 -0.16
CA GLU A 87 -4.26 27.26 -1.26
C GLU A 87 -4.10 25.95 -2.04
N PHE A 88 -5.21 25.34 -2.45
CA PHE A 88 -5.19 24.06 -3.15
C PHE A 88 -4.45 24.09 -4.49
N GLY A 89 -4.50 25.19 -5.24
CA GLY A 89 -3.73 25.34 -6.49
C GLY A 89 -2.22 25.24 -6.23
N ARG A 90 -1.73 25.95 -5.21
CA ARG A 90 -0.32 25.88 -4.78
C ARG A 90 0.05 24.49 -4.23
N ILE A 91 -0.88 23.81 -3.57
CA ILE A 91 -0.69 22.43 -3.12
C ILE A 91 -0.51 21.51 -4.33
N ALA A 92 -1.38 21.63 -5.35
CA ALA A 92 -1.32 20.83 -6.57
C ALA A 92 -0.03 21.09 -7.38
N GLU A 93 0.39 22.35 -7.50
CA GLU A 93 1.69 22.72 -8.09
C GLU A 93 2.85 22.07 -7.31
N LYS A 94 2.83 22.16 -5.97
CA LYS A 94 3.87 21.56 -5.14
C LYS A 94 3.94 20.04 -5.25
N ILE A 95 2.79 19.36 -5.33
CA ILE A 95 2.73 17.91 -5.56
C ILE A 95 3.36 17.60 -6.92
N LEU A 96 2.99 18.33 -7.97
CA LEU A 96 3.53 18.13 -9.30
C LEU A 96 5.03 18.38 -9.38
N ILE A 97 5.55 19.44 -8.75
CA ILE A 97 7.00 19.70 -8.62
C ILE A 97 7.70 18.49 -8.00
N LYS A 98 7.11 17.93 -6.95
CA LYS A 98 7.69 16.78 -6.25
C LYS A 98 7.64 15.49 -7.08
N VAL A 99 6.59 15.28 -7.86
CA VAL A 99 6.49 14.19 -8.83
C VAL A 99 7.56 14.35 -9.90
N CYS A 100 7.65 15.54 -10.51
CA CYS A 100 8.59 15.86 -11.58
C CYS A 100 10.05 15.96 -11.13
N ALA A 101 10.34 16.07 -9.82
CA ALA A 101 11.71 16.05 -9.29
C ALA A 101 12.44 14.70 -9.50
N SER A 102 11.71 13.67 -9.92
CA SER A 102 12.29 12.38 -10.33
C SER A 102 13.23 12.53 -11.53
N ALA A 103 14.21 11.63 -11.68
CA ALA A 103 15.04 11.56 -12.88
C ALA A 103 14.26 11.02 -14.10
N SER A 104 13.20 10.24 -13.87
CA SER A 104 12.41 9.59 -14.93
C SER A 104 11.66 10.58 -15.81
N SER A 105 11.56 10.30 -17.11
CA SER A 105 10.70 11.04 -18.04
C SER A 105 9.24 10.60 -17.96
N GLU A 106 8.97 9.34 -17.61
CA GLU A 106 7.62 8.78 -17.44
C GLU A 106 7.36 8.46 -15.95
N ILE A 107 6.28 9.01 -15.39
CA ILE A 107 5.98 8.90 -13.96
C ILE A 107 4.51 8.54 -13.77
N HIS A 108 4.22 7.52 -12.96
CA HIS A 108 2.89 7.02 -12.68
C HIS A 108 2.55 7.22 -11.21
N LEU A 109 1.58 8.08 -10.91
CA LEU A 109 1.07 8.34 -9.58
C LEU A 109 -0.23 7.56 -9.34
N ILE A 110 -0.15 6.54 -8.49
CA ILE A 110 -1.22 5.55 -8.30
C ILE A 110 -1.92 5.77 -6.96
N PHE A 111 -3.25 5.82 -6.96
CA PHE A 111 -4.09 6.04 -5.79
C PHE A 111 -5.08 4.90 -5.57
N ASP A 112 -5.48 4.69 -4.32
CA ASP A 112 -6.60 3.81 -3.98
C ASP A 112 -7.93 4.34 -4.52
N VAL A 113 -8.88 3.44 -4.73
CA VAL A 113 -10.30 3.75 -4.95
C VAL A 113 -11.05 3.42 -3.67
N HIS A 114 -11.89 4.33 -3.21
CA HIS A 114 -12.76 4.07 -2.07
C HIS A 114 -14.10 3.53 -2.57
N ILE A 115 -14.33 2.23 -2.40
CA ILE A 115 -15.59 1.53 -2.71
C ILE A 115 -16.21 1.05 -1.40
N SER A 116 -17.54 1.14 -1.25
CA SER A 116 -18.29 0.52 -0.15
C SER A 116 -19.61 -0.06 -0.70
N PRO A 117 -20.02 -1.28 -0.30
CA PRO A 117 -19.36 -2.15 0.67
C PRO A 117 -18.04 -2.74 0.13
N SER A 118 -17.04 -2.88 1.00
CA SER A 118 -15.73 -3.46 0.68
C SER A 118 -15.18 -4.29 1.86
N ILE A 119 -14.33 -5.27 1.55
CA ILE A 119 -13.55 -6.00 2.56
C ILE A 119 -12.65 -5.05 3.39
N LYS A 120 -12.34 -3.85 2.88
CA LYS A 120 -11.62 -2.81 3.63
C LYS A 120 -12.46 -2.14 4.71
N ASP A 121 -13.79 -2.24 4.69
CA ASP A 121 -14.65 -1.45 5.59
C ASP A 121 -14.34 -1.71 7.07
N CYS A 122 -14.06 -2.96 7.46
CA CYS A 122 -13.61 -3.29 8.81
C CYS A 122 -12.29 -2.59 9.18
N GLY A 123 -11.33 -2.58 8.25
CA GLY A 123 -10.05 -1.89 8.44
C GLY A 123 -10.20 -0.37 8.54
N ARG A 124 -11.15 0.22 7.80
CA ARG A 124 -11.45 1.67 7.81
C ARG A 124 -12.11 2.09 9.12
N ILE A 125 -13.07 1.29 9.62
CA ILE A 125 -13.69 1.49 10.94
C ILE A 125 -12.62 1.49 12.03
N ASN A 126 -11.72 0.51 12.01
CA ASN A 126 -10.64 0.40 13.00
C ASN A 126 -9.64 1.58 12.95
N ARG A 127 -9.53 2.28 11.82
CA ARG A 127 -8.66 3.46 11.65
C ARG A 127 -9.35 4.77 12.02
N ASN A 128 -10.60 4.74 12.49
CA ASN A 128 -11.45 5.91 12.71
C ASN A 128 -11.48 6.83 11.47
N GLU A 129 -11.59 6.23 10.27
CA GLU A 129 -11.58 7.00 9.02
C GLU A 129 -12.80 7.94 8.98
N CYS A 130 -12.54 9.24 8.76
CA CYS A 130 -13.58 10.26 8.85
C CYS A 130 -14.34 10.37 7.52
N ASN A 131 -15.68 10.45 7.60
CA ASN A 131 -16.57 10.59 6.44
C ASN A 131 -17.24 11.97 6.37
N THR A 132 -16.67 12.98 7.02
CA THR A 132 -17.23 14.34 6.94
C THR A 132 -17.15 14.85 5.50
N PRO A 133 -18.24 15.44 4.98
CA PRO A 133 -18.24 15.98 3.62
C PRO A 133 -17.26 17.15 3.53
N ILE A 134 -16.22 16.97 2.72
CA ILE A 134 -15.26 18.01 2.37
C ILE A 134 -15.24 18.09 0.85
N SER A 135 -15.54 19.27 0.30
CA SER A 135 -15.47 19.52 -1.14
C SER A 135 -14.35 20.51 -1.43
N ILE A 136 -13.55 20.20 -2.44
CA ILE A 136 -12.54 21.10 -2.98
C ILE A 136 -13.17 21.77 -4.21
N THR A 137 -13.49 23.05 -4.09
CA THR A 137 -14.25 23.81 -5.11
C THR A 137 -13.37 24.54 -6.11
N GLY A 138 -12.11 24.81 -5.78
CA GLY A 138 -11.21 25.48 -6.71
C GLY A 138 -9.81 25.77 -6.18
N PRO A 139 -8.91 26.28 -7.04
CA PRO A 139 -7.50 26.46 -6.73
C PRO A 139 -7.22 27.54 -5.66
N LEU A 140 -8.06 28.56 -5.57
CA LEU A 140 -7.92 29.65 -4.58
C LEU A 140 -8.50 29.28 -3.21
N GLN A 141 -9.19 28.15 -3.09
CA GLN A 141 -9.71 27.71 -1.81
C GLN A 141 -8.55 27.39 -0.85
N LYS A 142 -8.63 27.94 0.35
CA LYS A 142 -7.69 27.64 1.42
C LYS A 142 -8.05 26.30 2.07
N ARG A 143 -7.04 25.47 2.35
CA ARG A 143 -7.23 24.22 3.08
C ARG A 143 -7.74 24.51 4.49
N HIS A 144 -8.70 23.71 4.95
CA HIS A 144 -9.17 23.76 6.33
C HIS A 144 -8.26 22.89 7.19
N GLY A 145 -7.61 23.47 8.20
CA GLY A 145 -6.78 22.69 9.14
C GLY A 145 -5.54 22.05 8.52
N ASP A 146 -4.99 21.05 9.22
CA ASP A 146 -3.75 20.37 8.85
C ASP A 146 -3.93 19.40 7.67
N PHE A 147 -3.05 19.50 6.66
CA PHE A 147 -3.15 18.69 5.45
C PHE A 147 -2.98 17.19 5.74
N GLN A 148 -2.07 16.81 6.64
CA GLN A 148 -1.82 15.40 6.97
C GLN A 148 -2.99 14.79 7.75
N GLN A 149 -3.65 15.57 8.60
CA GLN A 149 -4.88 15.13 9.25
C GLN A 149 -6.03 14.97 8.26
N ASN A 150 -6.18 15.88 7.28
CA ASN A 150 -7.20 15.75 6.25
C ASN A 150 -7.01 14.52 5.36
N LEU A 151 -5.77 14.06 5.16
CA LEU A 151 -5.48 12.79 4.48
C LEU A 151 -6.00 11.56 5.25
N LYS A 152 -6.58 11.69 6.44
CA LYS A 152 -7.35 10.61 7.11
C LYS A 152 -8.82 10.58 6.72
N ASN A 153 -9.32 11.56 5.98
CA ASN A 153 -10.69 11.60 5.50
C ASN A 153 -10.72 11.10 4.04
N PHE A 154 -11.48 10.04 3.76
CA PHE A 154 -11.50 9.45 2.42
C PHE A 154 -12.17 10.35 1.38
N LYS A 155 -13.20 11.13 1.76
CA LYS A 155 -13.83 12.09 0.85
C LYS A 155 -12.85 13.18 0.45
N PHE A 156 -12.03 13.63 1.41
CA PHE A 156 -10.94 14.56 1.11
C PHE A 156 -9.92 13.94 0.15
N LYS A 157 -9.48 12.69 0.40
CA LYS A 157 -8.58 11.97 -0.50
C LYS A 157 -9.13 11.90 -1.93
N GLN A 158 -10.39 11.48 -2.07
CA GLN A 158 -11.04 11.35 -3.38
C GLN A 158 -11.19 12.70 -4.07
N GLY A 159 -11.68 13.72 -3.35
CA GLY A 159 -11.81 15.08 -3.87
C GLY A 159 -10.47 15.68 -4.27
N LEU A 160 -9.41 15.40 -3.51
CA LEU A 160 -8.05 15.85 -3.83
C LEU A 160 -7.56 15.23 -5.14
N VAL A 161 -7.70 13.92 -5.33
CA VAL A 161 -7.25 13.25 -6.56
C VAL A 161 -8.00 13.78 -7.79
N VAL A 162 -9.32 13.98 -7.68
CA VAL A 162 -10.12 14.60 -8.75
C VAL A 162 -9.63 16.02 -9.04
N PHE A 163 -9.46 16.84 -7.99
CA PHE A 163 -8.94 18.20 -8.12
C PHE A 163 -7.55 18.25 -8.78
N LEU A 164 -6.64 17.31 -8.46
CA LEU A 164 -5.33 17.22 -9.12
C LEU A 164 -5.48 16.95 -10.62
N CYS A 165 -6.36 16.03 -11.01
CA CYS A 165 -6.60 15.71 -12.42
C CYS A 165 -7.15 16.91 -13.22
N ASP A 166 -7.92 17.78 -12.58
CA ASP A 166 -8.51 18.95 -13.24
C ASP A 166 -7.54 20.13 -13.23
N HIS A 167 -6.86 20.38 -12.12
CA HIS A 167 -5.93 21.50 -11.99
C HIS A 167 -4.66 21.34 -12.81
N TRP A 168 -4.15 20.11 -12.99
CA TRP A 168 -2.94 19.86 -13.79
C TRP A 168 -3.14 20.04 -15.30
N GLU A 169 -4.36 20.26 -15.77
CA GLU A 169 -4.60 20.64 -17.17
C GLU A 169 -4.33 22.14 -17.41
N SER A 170 -4.17 22.93 -16.35
CA SER A 170 -3.97 24.37 -16.46
C SER A 170 -2.60 24.76 -17.02
N SER A 171 -2.55 25.89 -17.73
CA SER A 171 -1.33 26.39 -18.39
C SER A 171 -0.19 26.71 -17.43
N CYS A 172 -0.45 27.07 -16.17
CA CYS A 172 0.61 27.35 -15.19
C CYS A 172 1.45 26.10 -14.83
N THR A 173 0.93 24.91 -15.08
CA THR A 173 1.64 23.65 -14.78
C THR A 173 2.57 23.18 -15.89
N SER A 174 2.52 23.81 -17.08
CA SER A 174 3.34 23.39 -18.23
C SER A 174 4.84 23.52 -17.95
N VAL A 175 5.24 24.58 -17.25
CA VAL A 175 6.63 24.82 -16.84
C VAL A 175 7.13 23.73 -15.89
N ILE A 176 6.25 23.19 -15.04
CA ILE A 176 6.58 22.16 -14.06
C ILE A 176 6.70 20.79 -14.72
N LEU A 177 5.82 20.47 -15.66
CA LEU A 177 5.86 19.21 -16.43
C LEU A 177 7.10 19.14 -17.33
N GLY A 178 7.45 20.24 -17.99
CA GLY A 178 8.59 20.28 -18.90
C GLY A 178 8.49 19.21 -19.99
N GLN A 179 9.47 18.32 -20.06
CA GLN A 179 9.50 17.20 -21.02
C GLN A 179 8.94 15.88 -20.45
N LYS A 180 8.37 15.89 -19.24
CA LYS A 180 7.91 14.68 -18.56
C LYS A 180 6.48 14.32 -18.98
N LYS A 181 6.20 13.03 -18.95
CA LYS A 181 4.85 12.46 -19.06
C LYS A 181 4.44 11.92 -17.69
N VAL A 182 3.40 12.53 -17.11
CA VAL A 182 2.88 12.14 -15.79
C VAL A 182 1.52 11.47 -15.96
N PHE A 183 1.38 10.29 -15.38
CA PHE A 183 0.14 9.54 -15.31
C PHE A 183 -0.41 9.64 -13.89
N ILE A 184 -1.72 9.78 -13.77
CA ILE A 184 -2.44 9.75 -12.49
C ILE A 184 -3.66 8.87 -12.61
N THR A 185 -3.89 8.05 -11.60
CA THR A 185 -5.13 7.28 -11.50
C THR A 185 -6.18 8.05 -10.72
N SER A 186 -7.42 8.07 -11.21
CA SER A 186 -8.57 8.63 -10.50
C SER A 186 -9.75 7.70 -10.70
N GLN A 187 -10.27 7.16 -9.60
CA GLN A 187 -11.25 6.07 -9.63
C GLN A 187 -10.72 4.92 -10.52
N GLU A 188 -11.52 4.43 -11.47
CA GLU A 188 -11.16 3.35 -12.40
C GLU A 188 -10.29 3.83 -13.57
N LYS A 189 -10.25 5.14 -13.80
CA LYS A 189 -9.60 5.76 -14.96
C LYS A 189 -8.13 6.09 -14.69
N CYS A 190 -7.39 6.25 -15.77
CA CYS A 190 -6.03 6.80 -15.76
C CYS A 190 -5.93 7.95 -16.77
N PHE A 191 -5.33 9.06 -16.35
CA PHE A 191 -5.08 10.23 -17.19
C PHE A 191 -3.57 10.46 -17.32
N SER A 192 -3.12 10.82 -18.52
CA SER A 192 -1.76 11.30 -18.76
C SER A 192 -1.73 12.80 -19.01
N PHE A 193 -0.65 13.43 -18.57
CA PHE A 193 -0.36 14.86 -18.69
C PHE A 193 1.04 15.01 -19.30
N TYR A 194 1.13 15.76 -20.39
CA TYR A 194 2.40 16.10 -21.03
C TYR A 194 2.29 17.46 -21.71
N CYS A 195 3.43 18.10 -21.96
CA CYS A 195 3.47 19.39 -22.64
C CYS A 195 3.68 19.21 -24.14
N LYS A 196 2.90 19.97 -24.92
CA LYS A 196 3.09 20.11 -26.37
C LYS A 196 2.89 21.57 -26.74
N ASN A 197 3.89 22.18 -27.39
CA ASN A 197 3.87 23.58 -27.81
C ASN A 197 3.55 24.57 -26.68
N GLY A 198 4.05 24.31 -25.46
CA GLY A 198 3.85 25.18 -24.29
C GLY A 198 2.51 24.99 -23.55
N SER A 199 1.60 24.18 -24.09
CA SER A 199 0.31 23.85 -23.47
C SER A 199 0.33 22.44 -22.87
N VAL A 200 -0.37 22.25 -21.76
CA VAL A 200 -0.57 20.92 -21.17
C VAL A 200 -1.70 20.21 -21.90
N ILE A 201 -1.46 18.95 -22.27
CA ILE A 201 -2.47 18.08 -22.85
C ILE A 201 -2.79 17.00 -21.82
N LYS A 202 -4.08 16.90 -21.45
CA LYS A 202 -4.65 15.80 -20.67
C LYS A 202 -5.20 14.75 -21.63
N THR A 203 -4.91 13.48 -21.41
CA THR A 203 -5.45 12.37 -22.23
C THR A 203 -5.90 11.23 -21.33
N GLU A 204 -7.09 10.68 -21.58
CA GLU A 204 -7.57 9.47 -20.92
C GLU A 204 -6.89 8.23 -21.53
N GLU A 205 -6.14 7.49 -20.72
CA GLU A 205 -5.32 6.35 -21.15
C GLU A 205 -6.09 5.04 -20.92
N LYS A 206 -7.01 4.70 -21.83
CA LYS A 206 -7.87 3.50 -21.74
C LYS A 206 -7.12 2.19 -21.49
N ARG A 207 -5.87 2.07 -21.98
CA ARG A 207 -5.02 0.88 -21.76
C ARG A 207 -4.62 0.66 -20.29
N LEU A 208 -4.74 1.71 -19.47
CA LEU A 208 -4.40 1.75 -18.05
C LEU A 208 -5.65 1.87 -17.15
N GLU A 209 -6.85 1.69 -17.70
CA GLU A 209 -8.08 1.58 -16.93
C GLU A 209 -8.06 0.30 -16.06
N CYS A 210 -8.46 0.44 -14.80
CA CYS A 210 -8.29 -0.62 -13.80
C CYS A 210 -9.35 -0.52 -12.68
N PHE A 211 -10.04 -1.63 -12.41
CA PHE A 211 -11.09 -1.75 -11.39
C PHE A 211 -10.57 -2.19 -10.02
N HIS A 212 -9.25 -2.33 -9.85
CA HIS A 212 -8.69 -2.71 -8.57
C HIS A 212 -8.89 -1.60 -7.53
N GLU A 213 -9.34 -1.98 -6.34
CA GLU A 213 -9.56 -1.03 -5.24
C GLU A 213 -8.24 -0.45 -4.70
N GLU A 214 -7.20 -1.27 -4.59
CA GLU A 214 -5.96 -0.89 -3.90
C GLU A 214 -4.87 -0.37 -4.82
N ALA A 215 -4.14 0.66 -4.37
CA ALA A 215 -2.98 1.18 -5.07
C ALA A 215 -1.90 0.11 -5.31
N ASP A 216 -1.69 -0.82 -4.36
CA ASP A 216 -0.63 -1.82 -4.45
C ASP A 216 -0.76 -2.76 -5.67
N THR A 217 -1.94 -3.33 -5.89
CA THR A 217 -2.25 -4.17 -7.04
C THR A 217 -2.32 -3.36 -8.33
N ARG A 218 -2.82 -2.11 -8.26
CA ARG A 218 -2.80 -1.19 -9.41
C ARG A 218 -1.38 -0.88 -9.86
N MET A 219 -0.45 -0.64 -8.95
CA MET A 219 0.96 -0.38 -9.29
C MET A 219 1.56 -1.55 -10.08
N ILE A 220 1.29 -2.79 -9.69
CA ILE A 220 1.76 -3.99 -10.41
C ILE A 220 1.02 -4.17 -11.75
N PHE A 221 -0.26 -3.79 -11.82
CA PHE A 221 -0.98 -3.70 -13.10
C PHE A 221 -0.33 -2.70 -14.05
N HIS A 222 -0.01 -1.48 -13.60
CA HIS A 222 0.71 -0.50 -14.42
C HIS A 222 2.07 -1.03 -14.88
N LEU A 223 2.85 -1.66 -14.00
CA LEU A 223 4.11 -2.33 -14.35
C LEU A 223 3.90 -3.34 -15.50
N SER A 224 2.82 -4.11 -15.49
CA SER A 224 2.51 -5.09 -16.54
C SER A 224 2.19 -4.52 -17.92
N LYS A 225 1.92 -3.20 -17.99
CA LYS A 225 1.57 -2.49 -19.23
C LYS A 225 2.75 -1.68 -19.78
N LEU A 226 3.90 -1.71 -19.13
CA LEU A 226 5.09 -1.02 -19.58
C LEU A 226 5.79 -1.77 -20.72
N PRO A 227 6.46 -1.04 -21.64
CA PRO A 227 7.29 -1.67 -22.65
C PRO A 227 8.46 -2.41 -21.98
N SER A 228 8.89 -3.49 -22.64
CA SER A 228 10.05 -4.28 -22.22
C SER A 228 11.08 -4.31 -23.36
N PRO A 229 12.39 -4.11 -23.09
CA PRO A 229 13.00 -3.93 -21.78
C PRO A 229 12.85 -2.51 -21.22
N SER A 230 12.87 -2.38 -19.88
CA SER A 230 12.81 -1.08 -19.19
C SER A 230 13.39 -1.17 -17.76
N ASN A 231 13.89 -0.05 -17.24
CA ASN A 231 14.30 0.13 -15.85
C ASN A 231 13.21 0.89 -15.09
N VAL A 232 12.62 0.23 -14.11
CA VAL A 232 11.45 0.75 -13.39
C VAL A 232 11.77 0.91 -11.92
N VAL A 233 11.42 2.07 -11.37
CA VAL A 233 11.45 2.30 -9.93
C VAL A 233 10.03 2.29 -9.38
N ILE A 234 9.79 1.47 -8.36
CA ILE A 234 8.55 1.45 -7.60
C ILE A 234 8.80 2.13 -6.25
N LYS A 235 8.09 3.23 -5.98
CA LYS A 235 8.16 4.00 -4.73
C LYS A 235 6.97 3.71 -3.83
N ALA A 236 7.18 2.93 -2.78
CA ALA A 236 6.21 2.70 -1.72
C ALA A 236 6.90 2.28 -0.42
N THR A 237 6.14 2.19 0.67
CA THR A 237 6.58 1.62 1.95
C THR A 237 5.76 0.44 2.41
N ASP A 238 4.62 0.20 1.77
CA ASP A 238 3.77 -0.93 2.14
C ASP A 238 4.44 -2.27 1.80
N THR A 239 4.31 -3.21 2.72
CA THR A 239 4.78 -4.59 2.52
C THR A 239 3.98 -5.28 1.43
N ASP A 240 2.71 -4.93 1.27
CA ASP A 240 1.81 -5.61 0.35
C ASP A 240 2.28 -5.40 -1.11
N VAL A 241 2.72 -4.18 -1.45
CA VAL A 241 3.36 -3.86 -2.75
C VAL A 241 4.56 -4.76 -3.03
N LEU A 242 5.49 -4.88 -2.08
CA LEU A 242 6.71 -5.68 -2.26
C LEU A 242 6.39 -7.17 -2.42
N VAL A 243 5.45 -7.69 -1.62
CA VAL A 243 5.05 -9.10 -1.65
C VAL A 243 4.35 -9.43 -2.98
N ILE A 244 3.43 -8.59 -3.45
CA ILE A 244 2.72 -8.78 -4.72
C ILE A 244 3.72 -8.69 -5.89
N LEU A 245 4.66 -7.73 -5.84
CA LEU A 245 5.72 -7.59 -6.83
C LEU A 245 6.58 -8.87 -6.92
N LEU A 246 7.12 -9.35 -5.79
CA LEU A 246 7.94 -10.55 -5.76
C LEU A 246 7.17 -11.79 -6.20
N GLY A 247 5.89 -11.90 -5.85
CA GLY A 247 5.01 -12.97 -6.31
C GLY A 247 4.84 -13.03 -7.83
N ASN A 248 4.94 -11.87 -8.50
CA ASN A 248 4.75 -11.75 -9.94
C ASN A 248 6.05 -11.48 -10.73
N ILE A 249 7.19 -11.36 -10.07
CA ILE A 249 8.45 -10.88 -10.67
C ILE A 249 8.89 -11.66 -11.92
N LYS A 250 8.62 -12.96 -11.98
CA LYS A 250 8.91 -13.80 -13.16
C LYS A 250 8.19 -13.32 -14.43
N LYS A 251 7.00 -12.74 -14.29
CA LYS A 251 6.22 -12.20 -15.41
C LYS A 251 6.88 -10.96 -16.01
N PHE A 252 7.83 -10.35 -15.30
CA PHE A 252 8.55 -9.14 -15.66
C PHE A 252 10.03 -9.41 -15.92
N SER A 253 10.39 -10.58 -16.46
CA SER A 253 11.79 -11.02 -16.63
C SER A 253 12.68 -10.10 -17.47
N LYS A 254 12.09 -9.26 -18.33
CA LYS A 254 12.79 -8.26 -19.15
C LYS A 254 12.76 -6.85 -18.56
N ILE A 255 12.14 -6.67 -17.40
CA ILE A 255 12.06 -5.39 -16.71
C ILE A 255 12.98 -5.48 -15.48
N ASN A 256 13.87 -4.51 -15.36
CA ASN A 256 14.69 -4.33 -14.17
C ASN A 256 13.92 -3.46 -13.17
N VAL A 257 13.45 -4.06 -12.07
CA VAL A 257 12.57 -3.39 -11.12
C VAL A 257 13.29 -3.14 -9.80
N CYS A 258 13.39 -1.87 -9.41
CA CYS A 258 13.88 -1.47 -8.10
C CYS A 258 12.72 -1.01 -7.21
N PHE A 259 12.70 -1.49 -5.96
CA PHE A 259 11.75 -1.04 -4.94
C PHE A 259 12.46 -0.06 -4.00
N CYS A 260 12.03 1.20 -4.04
CA CYS A 260 12.59 2.26 -3.21
C CYS A 260 11.55 2.81 -2.22
N GLY A 261 12.02 3.33 -1.09
CA GLY A 261 11.15 3.94 -0.11
C GLY A 261 11.89 4.75 0.96
N LYS A 262 11.15 5.14 1.99
CA LYS A 262 11.71 5.80 3.18
C LYS A 262 11.25 5.06 4.41
N THR A 263 12.20 4.67 5.26
CA THR A 263 11.88 4.09 6.56
C THR A 263 11.35 5.17 7.52
N SER A 264 10.73 4.74 8.62
CA SER A 264 10.25 5.63 9.69
C SER A 264 11.35 6.53 10.27
N ALA A 265 12.61 6.09 10.22
CA ALA A 265 13.79 6.88 10.60
C ALA A 265 14.29 7.83 9.50
N ARG A 266 13.49 8.07 8.45
CA ARG A 266 13.81 8.89 7.26
C ARG A 266 15.01 8.42 6.43
N LYS A 267 15.59 7.26 6.74
CA LYS A 267 16.61 6.62 5.90
C LYS A 267 15.94 6.12 4.62
N GLN A 268 16.42 6.61 3.48
CA GLN A 268 16.03 6.10 2.17
C GLN A 268 16.57 4.69 1.99
N PHE A 269 15.81 3.84 1.30
CA PHE A 269 16.28 2.55 0.84
C PHE A 269 15.92 2.40 -0.63
N CYS A 270 16.73 1.67 -1.36
CA CYS A 270 16.34 1.14 -2.65
C CYS A 270 17.01 -0.22 -2.86
N ILE A 271 16.24 -1.20 -3.32
CA ILE A 271 16.72 -2.56 -3.56
C ILE A 271 16.30 -3.03 -4.95
N ASN A 272 17.15 -3.82 -5.61
CA ASN A 272 16.79 -4.48 -6.85
C ASN A 272 15.93 -5.72 -6.55
N CYS A 273 14.69 -5.73 -7.06
CA CYS A 273 13.75 -6.82 -6.83
C CYS A 273 14.08 -8.06 -7.66
N ASN A 274 14.75 -7.93 -8.80
CA ASN A 274 15.23 -9.03 -9.61
C ASN A 274 16.35 -9.80 -8.86
N ASP A 275 17.27 -9.08 -8.23
CA ASP A 275 18.32 -9.67 -7.40
C ASP A 275 17.73 -10.32 -6.13
N LEU A 276 16.77 -9.63 -5.50
CA LEU A 276 16.07 -10.17 -4.33
C LEU A 276 15.32 -11.45 -4.68
N ALA A 277 14.61 -11.50 -5.80
CA ALA A 277 13.93 -12.70 -6.28
C ALA A 277 14.92 -13.84 -6.55
N SER A 278 16.07 -13.53 -7.15
CA SER A 278 17.15 -14.50 -7.37
C SER A 278 17.66 -15.09 -6.05
N SER A 279 17.76 -14.28 -4.98
CA SER A 279 18.15 -14.75 -3.64
C SER A 279 17.08 -15.60 -2.91
N LEU A 280 15.81 -15.48 -3.31
CA LEU A 280 14.66 -16.10 -2.62
C LEU A 280 14.26 -17.46 -3.22
N ARG A 281 14.80 -17.83 -4.39
CA ARG A 281 14.38 -18.98 -5.21
C ARG A 281 12.99 -18.83 -5.81
N SER A 282 12.84 -19.59 -6.89
CA SER A 282 11.65 -19.82 -7.70
C SER A 282 10.29 -19.79 -6.96
N ASN A 283 10.09 -20.90 -6.27
CA ASN A 283 8.82 -21.24 -5.65
C ASN A 283 8.50 -20.35 -4.46
N LEU A 284 9.52 -19.94 -3.69
CA LEU A 284 9.33 -19.07 -2.54
C LEU A 284 8.70 -17.74 -2.96
N CYS A 285 9.21 -17.11 -4.02
CA CYS A 285 8.65 -15.86 -4.56
C CYS A 285 7.17 -16.01 -4.90
N ILE A 286 6.82 -17.01 -5.70
CA ILE A 286 5.44 -17.26 -6.15
C ILE A 286 4.49 -17.47 -4.96
N SER A 287 4.98 -18.11 -3.91
CA SER A 287 4.19 -18.44 -2.72
C SER A 287 4.19 -17.33 -1.65
N LEU A 288 4.94 -16.24 -1.82
CA LEU A 288 4.98 -15.12 -0.86
C LEU A 288 3.60 -14.46 -0.62
N PRO A 289 2.77 -14.17 -1.64
CA PRO A 289 1.44 -13.60 -1.41
C PRO A 289 0.55 -14.50 -0.54
N ALA A 290 0.56 -15.81 -0.82
CA ALA A 290 -0.19 -16.79 -0.03
C ALA A 290 0.34 -16.88 1.40
N PHE A 291 1.67 -16.92 1.57
CA PHE A 291 2.31 -16.89 2.89
C PHE A 291 1.94 -15.62 3.68
N HIS A 292 1.93 -14.46 3.00
CA HIS A 292 1.64 -13.18 3.61
C HIS A 292 0.20 -13.08 4.11
N ALA A 293 -0.76 -13.56 3.31
CA ALA A 293 -2.15 -13.70 3.73
C ALA A 293 -2.30 -14.73 4.86
N PHE A 294 -1.68 -15.92 4.73
CA PHE A 294 -1.79 -16.98 5.73
C PHE A 294 -1.24 -16.58 7.12
N THR A 295 -0.20 -15.76 7.16
CA THR A 295 0.43 -15.29 8.40
C THR A 295 -0.18 -13.99 8.94
N GLY A 296 -1.30 -13.56 8.37
CA GLY A 296 -2.05 -12.36 8.72
C GLY A 296 -1.65 -11.14 7.90
N CYS A 297 -2.61 -10.53 7.22
CA CYS A 297 -2.46 -9.28 6.49
C CYS A 297 -3.57 -8.27 6.88
N ASP A 298 -3.87 -7.28 6.04
CA ASP A 298 -4.96 -6.33 6.35
C ASP A 298 -6.34 -7.02 6.35
N TYR A 299 -6.45 -8.15 5.66
CA TYR A 299 -7.70 -8.88 5.44
C TYR A 299 -7.80 -10.20 6.20
N SER A 300 -6.75 -10.61 6.91
CA SER A 300 -6.66 -11.93 7.51
C SER A 300 -5.98 -11.87 8.87
N ALA A 301 -6.47 -12.72 9.77
CA ALA A 301 -5.92 -12.83 11.10
C ALA A 301 -4.51 -13.40 11.07
N SER A 302 -3.64 -12.85 11.92
CA SER A 302 -2.41 -13.52 12.29
C SER A 302 -2.67 -14.53 13.41
N PHE A 303 -1.77 -15.50 13.57
CA PHE A 303 -1.84 -16.43 14.69
C PHE A 303 -1.40 -15.75 15.98
N TYR A 304 -2.17 -15.95 17.05
CA TYR A 304 -1.88 -15.39 18.36
C TYR A 304 -0.44 -15.70 18.81
N GLY A 305 0.30 -14.66 19.18
CA GLY A 305 1.70 -14.77 19.61
C GLY A 305 2.70 -15.16 18.51
N LYS A 306 2.32 -15.13 17.23
CA LYS A 306 3.21 -15.45 16.11
C LYS A 306 3.38 -14.25 15.16
N GLY A 307 4.58 -13.68 15.14
CA GLY A 307 4.99 -12.71 14.12
C GLY A 307 5.33 -13.37 12.78
N LYS A 308 5.58 -12.58 11.72
CA LYS A 308 5.88 -13.11 10.38
C LYS A 308 7.26 -13.76 10.21
N VAL A 309 8.24 -13.40 11.06
CA VAL A 309 9.63 -13.86 10.92
C VAL A 309 9.79 -15.35 11.18
N THR A 310 9.20 -15.88 12.26
CA THR A 310 9.32 -17.30 12.62
C THR A 310 8.68 -18.22 11.58
N PRO A 311 7.42 -17.99 11.14
CA PRO A 311 6.83 -18.73 10.03
C PRO A 311 7.66 -18.62 8.74
N PHE A 312 8.21 -17.44 8.43
CA PHE A 312 9.03 -17.27 7.23
C PHE A 312 10.31 -18.11 7.26
N ASN A 313 10.96 -18.23 8.42
CA ASN A 313 12.14 -19.07 8.59
C ASN A 313 11.83 -20.58 8.43
N ILE A 314 10.61 -21.00 8.79
CA ILE A 314 10.13 -22.37 8.53
C ILE A 314 9.84 -22.53 7.04
N PHE A 315 9.10 -21.59 6.47
CA PHE A 315 8.69 -21.57 5.07
C PHE A 315 9.88 -21.60 4.10
N LYS A 316 10.99 -20.93 4.43
CA LYS A 316 12.23 -20.94 3.63
C LYS A 316 12.93 -22.32 3.58
N LYS A 317 12.62 -23.22 4.52
CA LYS A 317 13.22 -24.57 4.58
C LYS A 317 12.43 -25.62 3.80
N MET A 318 11.19 -25.32 3.46
CA MET A 318 10.33 -26.16 2.60
C MET A 318 10.74 -25.99 1.14
#